data_AF-A0A3D5X8J3-F1
#
_entry.id   AF-A0A3D5X8J3-F1
#
_cell.length_a   1.000
_cell.length_b   1.000
_cell.length_c   1.000
_cell.angle_alpha   90.00
_cell.angle_beta   90.00
_cell.angle_gamma   90.00
#
_symmetry.space_group_name_H-M   'P 1'
#
loop_
_entity.id
_entity.type
_entity.pdbx_description
1 polymer ?
#
loop_
_entity_poly.entity_id
_entity_poly.type
_entity_poly.pdbx_seq_one_letter_code
_entity_poly.pdbx_strand_id
1 'polypeptide(L)'
;FERPFRRKLVDSERYFRQLVVYIHSNPVHHGFTDNYKDYPWSSYGTIVSAEPTNLQRIQVLDWFDGQANFAETHRQIVDFDYIEHLIIE
;
A
#
# COMPACT_ATOMS: atom_id res chain seq x y z
N PHE A 1 1.14 26.63 -5.57
CA PHE A 1 -0.06 25.77 -5.60
C PHE A 1 0.19 24.68 -6.61
N GLU A 2 0.05 23.43 -6.19
CA GLU A 2 0.07 22.29 -7.11
C GLU A 2 -1.15 22.32 -8.03
N ARG A 3 -1.02 21.67 -9.19
CA ARG A 3 -2.13 21.45 -10.11
C ARG A 3 -3.23 20.60 -9.42
N PRO A 4 -4.48 20.59 -9.93
CA PRO A 4 -5.51 19.73 -9.38
C PRO A 4 -5.05 18.27 -9.31
N PHE A 5 -5.39 17.58 -8.22
CA PHE A 5 -5.09 16.15 -8.06
C PHE A 5 -5.63 15.35 -9.25
N ARG A 6 -4.78 14.50 -9.81
CA ARG A 6 -5.18 13.53 -10.82
C ARG A 6 -5.92 12.37 -10.15
N ARG A 7 -6.78 11.68 -10.91
CA ARG A 7 -7.55 10.53 -10.42
C ARG A 7 -7.64 9.45 -11.49
N LYS A 8 -7.60 8.19 -11.07
CA LYS A 8 -7.79 7.03 -11.94
C LYS A 8 -8.83 6.09 -11.35
N LEU A 9 -9.65 5.49 -12.21
CA LEU A 9 -10.69 4.56 -11.80
C LEU A 9 -10.05 3.26 -11.32
N VAL A 10 -10.43 2.81 -10.12
CA VAL A 10 -10.13 1.48 -9.62
C VAL A 10 -11.35 0.59 -9.91
N ASP A 11 -11.20 -0.33 -10.85
CA ASP A 11 -12.29 -1.14 -11.41
C ASP A 11 -12.21 -2.62 -11.03
N SER A 12 -11.19 -3.02 -10.27
CA SER A 12 -11.02 -4.40 -9.83
C SER A 12 -10.40 -4.49 -8.44
N GLU A 13 -10.79 -5.53 -7.70
CA GLU A 13 -10.20 -5.84 -6.39
C GLU A 13 -8.69 -6.11 -6.48
N ARG A 14 -8.24 -6.77 -7.56
CA ARG A 14 -6.82 -7.01 -7.79
C ARG A 14 -6.06 -5.70 -7.90
N TYR A 15 -6.55 -4.75 -8.70
CA TYR A 15 -5.91 -3.44 -8.81
C TYR A 15 -5.92 -2.71 -7.46
N PHE A 16 -7.04 -2.75 -6.74
CA PHE A 16 -7.16 -2.13 -5.43
C PHE A 16 -6.13 -2.67 -4.43
N ARG A 17 -5.97 -4.01 -4.32
CA ARG A 17 -4.97 -4.63 -3.44
C ARG A 17 -3.54 -4.20 -3.82
N GLN A 18 -3.23 -4.15 -5.12
CA GLN A 18 -1.91 -3.71 -5.60
C GLN A 18 -1.64 -2.23 -5.32
N LEU A 19 -2.65 -1.35 -5.38
CA LEU A 19 -2.50 0.05 -5.00
C LEU A 19 -2.13 0.21 -3.53
N VAL A 20 -2.74 -0.57 -2.63
CA VAL A 20 -2.40 -0.53 -1.21
C VAL A 20 -0.93 -0.89 -1.01
N VAL A 21 -0.45 -1.92 -1.70
CA VAL A 21 0.97 -2.33 -1.64
C VAL A 21 1.87 -1.24 -2.21
N TYR A 22 1.54 -0.69 -3.39
CA TYR A 22 2.27 0.41 -4.02
C TYR A 22 2.39 1.61 -3.08
N ILE A 23 1.29 2.08 -2.48
CA ILE A 23 1.29 3.20 -1.53
C ILE A 23 2.25 2.94 -0.36
N HIS A 24 2.26 1.72 0.20
CA HIS A 24 3.19 1.38 1.27
C HIS A 24 4.64 1.26 0.77
N SER A 25 4.86 0.89 -0.50
CA SER A 25 6.18 0.80 -1.14
C SER A 25 6.72 2.14 -1.67
N ASN A 26 5.89 3.18 -1.84
CA ASN A 26 6.30 4.50 -2.34
C ASN A 26 7.53 5.10 -1.65
N PRO A 27 7.67 5.01 -0.32
CA PRO A 27 8.87 5.49 0.37
C PRO A 27 10.16 4.81 -0.11
N VAL A 28 10.10 3.52 -0.43
CA VAL A 28 11.24 2.78 -0.99
C VAL A 28 11.42 3.14 -2.46
N HIS A 29 10.33 3.16 -3.23
CA HIS A 29 10.35 3.44 -4.66
C HIS A 29 10.99 4.81 -4.97
N HIS A 30 10.70 5.83 -4.18
CA HIS A 30 11.27 7.17 -4.33
C HIS A 30 12.55 7.40 -3.51
N GLY A 31 13.12 6.37 -2.88
CA GLY A 31 14.43 6.45 -2.21
C GLY A 31 14.44 7.18 -0.86
N PHE A 32 13.29 7.30 -0.18
CA PHE A 32 13.21 7.89 1.16
C PHE A 32 13.68 6.93 2.27
N THR A 33 13.59 5.62 2.05
CA THR A 33 14.02 4.57 2.98
C THR A 33 14.38 3.29 2.20
N ASP A 34 15.27 2.46 2.74
CA ASP A 34 15.59 1.15 2.14
C ASP A 34 14.51 0.10 2.42
N ASN A 35 13.63 0.36 3.40
CA ASN A 35 12.62 -0.58 3.84
C ASN A 35 11.33 0.16 4.21
N TYR A 36 10.22 -0.24 3.58
CA TYR A 36 8.91 0.39 3.74
C TYR A 36 8.37 0.31 5.17
N LYS A 37 8.81 -0.70 5.94
CA LYS A 37 8.40 -0.89 7.35
C LYS A 37 8.95 0.20 8.25
N ASP A 38 10.06 0.82 7.85
CA ASP A 38 10.77 1.82 8.63
C ASP A 38 10.25 3.25 8.34
N TYR A 39 9.32 3.41 7.40
CA TYR A 39 8.73 4.70 7.08
C TYR A 39 7.58 5.05 8.04
N PRO A 40 7.75 6.04 8.94
CA PRO A 40 6.78 6.30 10.01
C PRO A 40 5.49 6.96 9.51
N TRP A 41 5.50 7.55 8.32
CA TRP A 41 4.33 8.21 7.71
C TRP A 41 3.53 7.29 6.79
N SER A 42 3.55 5.99 7.08
CA SER A 42 2.79 4.95 6.38
C SER A 42 1.83 4.23 7.33
N SER A 43 0.64 3.87 6.84
CA SER A 43 -0.32 3.05 7.60
C SER A 43 0.14 1.61 7.82
N TYR A 44 1.14 1.12 7.08
CA TYR A 44 1.59 -0.27 7.16
C TYR A 44 1.86 -0.71 8.61
N GLY A 45 2.66 0.07 9.36
CA GLY A 45 3.02 -0.24 10.74
C GLY A 45 1.81 -0.32 11.67
N THR A 46 0.85 0.60 11.51
CA THR A 46 -0.38 0.62 12.33
C THR A 46 -1.31 -0.56 12.03
N ILE A 47 -1.33 -1.03 10.77
CA ILE A 47 -2.14 -2.18 10.34
C ILE A 47 -1.60 -3.49 10.92
N VAL A 48 -0.28 -3.67 10.93
CA VAL A 48 0.35 -4.91 11.45
C VAL A 48 0.54 -4.92 12.96
N SER A 49 0.39 -3.77 13.62
CA SER A 49 0.53 -3.62 15.06
C SER A 49 -0.71 -4.09 15.82
N ALA A 50 -0.51 -4.57 17.06
CA ALA A 50 -1.59 -4.88 17.99
C ALA A 50 -2.13 -3.64 18.74
N GLU A 51 -1.43 -2.51 18.71
CA GLU A 51 -1.78 -1.30 19.46
C GLU A 51 -3.16 -0.74 19.06
N PRO A 52 -3.91 -0.07 19.96
CA PRO A 52 -5.18 0.54 19.61
C PRO A 52 -5.05 1.55 18.45
N THR A 53 -6.03 1.58 17.55
CA THR A 53 -6.06 2.52 16.42
C THR A 53 -7.49 2.85 16.01
N ASN A 54 -7.65 4.01 15.36
CA ASN A 54 -8.89 4.40 14.68
C ASN A 54 -8.98 3.87 13.25
N LEU A 55 -7.89 3.26 12.72
CA LEU A 55 -7.94 2.62 11.41
C LEU A 55 -8.83 1.39 11.44
N GLN A 56 -9.56 1.15 10.36
CA GLN A 56 -10.34 -0.07 10.15
C GLN A 56 -9.41 -1.26 9.80
N ARG A 57 -8.46 -1.59 10.68
CA ARG A 57 -7.41 -2.58 10.39
C ARG A 57 -7.99 -3.93 9.98
N ILE A 58 -9.08 -4.36 10.63
CA ILE A 58 -9.68 -5.67 10.40
C ILE A 58 -10.17 -5.73 8.96
N GLN A 59 -10.89 -4.70 8.50
CA GLN A 59 -11.37 -4.61 7.13
C GLN A 59 -10.21 -4.62 6.12
N VAL A 60 -9.14 -3.86 6.39
CA VAL A 60 -7.97 -3.85 5.49
C VAL A 60 -7.32 -5.22 5.43
N LEU A 61 -7.14 -5.88 6.59
CA LEU A 61 -6.56 -7.22 6.65
C LEU A 61 -7.43 -8.27 5.96
N ASP A 62 -8.75 -8.16 6.06
CA ASP A 62 -9.71 -9.05 5.39
C ASP A 62 -9.61 -8.95 3.87
N TRP A 63 -9.28 -7.78 3.30
CA TRP A 63 -9.00 -7.65 1.87
C TRP A 63 -7.80 -8.47 1.41
N PHE A 64 -6.93 -8.89 2.32
CA PHE A 64 -5.77 -9.71 2.00
C PHE A 64 -5.91 -11.12 2.56
N ASP A 65 -7.09 -11.53 3.02
CA ASP A 65 -7.30 -12.85 3.65
C ASP A 65 -6.44 -13.02 4.93
N GLY A 66 -6.23 -11.91 5.66
CA GLY A 66 -5.60 -11.85 6.97
C GLY A 66 -4.19 -11.25 6.99
N GLN A 67 -3.66 -11.04 8.22
CA GLN A 67 -2.37 -10.39 8.47
C GLN A 67 -1.18 -11.11 7.84
N ALA A 68 -1.17 -12.43 7.82
CA ALA A 68 -0.09 -13.21 7.24
C ALA A 68 0.04 -12.94 5.73
N ASN A 69 -1.08 -12.99 5.02
CA ASN A 69 -1.14 -12.73 3.58
C ASN A 69 -0.93 -11.24 3.26
N PHE A 70 -1.42 -10.32 4.10
CA PHE A 70 -1.09 -8.90 4.00
C PHE A 70 0.42 -8.70 4.03
N ALA A 71 1.11 -9.24 5.04
CA ALA A 71 2.56 -9.12 5.17
C ALA A 71 3.32 -9.81 4.02
N GLU A 72 2.83 -10.96 3.54
CA GLU A 72 3.45 -11.68 2.42
C GLU A 72 3.31 -10.93 1.10
N THR A 73 2.13 -10.39 0.81
CA THR A 73 1.89 -9.60 -0.42
C THR A 73 2.80 -8.35 -0.46
N HIS A 74 3.10 -7.75 0.70
CA HIS A 74 4.03 -6.61 0.79
C HIS A 74 5.52 -7.01 0.74
N ARG A 75 5.87 -8.29 0.86
CA ARG A 75 7.25 -8.77 0.64
C ARG A 75 7.53 -9.05 -0.82
N GLN A 76 6.52 -9.48 -1.56
CA GLN A 76 6.66 -9.72 -2.98
C GLN A 76 6.97 -8.36 -3.62
N ILE A 77 8.19 -8.24 -4.15
CA ILE A 77 8.62 -7.07 -4.92
C ILE A 77 7.51 -6.84 -5.94
N VAL A 78 6.85 -5.68 -5.83
CA VAL A 78 5.78 -5.31 -6.73
C VAL A 78 6.40 -5.28 -8.11
N ASP A 79 6.00 -6.24 -8.94
CA ASP A 79 6.18 -6.11 -10.37
C ASP A 79 5.33 -4.92 -10.80
N PHE A 80 5.94 -3.74 -10.75
CA PHE A 80 5.28 -2.49 -11.05
C PHE A 80 4.85 -2.46 -12.51
N ASP A 81 5.39 -3.29 -13.40
CA ASP A 81 5.02 -3.37 -14.81
C ASP A 81 3.51 -3.64 -14.97
N TYR A 82 2.92 -4.43 -14.06
CA TYR A 82 1.49 -4.73 -14.08
C TYR A 82 0.60 -3.54 -13.70
N ILE A 83 1.09 -2.62 -12.86
CA ILE A 83 0.32 -1.45 -12.39
C ILE A 83 0.88 -0.11 -12.88
N GLU A 84 1.96 -0.08 -13.64
CA GLU A 84 2.60 1.13 -14.15
C GLU A 84 1.58 1.96 -14.92
N HIS A 85 0.87 1.29 -15.85
CA HIS A 85 -0.19 1.92 -16.60
C HIS A 85 -1.33 2.42 -15.71
N LEU A 86 -1.46 1.95 -14.47
CA LEU A 86 -2.50 2.29 -13.49
C LEU A 86 -2.03 3.29 -12.42
N ILE A 87 -0.75 3.59 -12.35
CA ILE A 87 -0.19 4.61 -11.46
C ILE A 87 -0.29 5.96 -12.15
N ILE A 88 -0.45 7.02 -11.36
CA ILE A 88 -0.36 8.39 -11.85
C ILE A 88 0.76 9.09 -11.12
N GLU A 89 1.88 9.28 -11.81
CA GLU A 89 3.00 10.12 -11.40
C GLU A 89 3.13 11.37 -12.30
#